data_AF-A0AAV5W4B4-F1
#
_entry.id   AF-A0AAV5W4B4-F1
#
_cell.length_a   1.000
_cell.length_b   1.000
_cell.length_c   1.000
_cell.angle_alpha   90.00
_cell.angle_beta   90.00
_cell.angle_gamma   90.00
#
_symmetry.space_group_name_H-M   'P 1'
#
loop_
_entity.id
_entity.type
_entity.pdbx_description
1 polymer ?
#
loop_
_entity_poly.entity_id
_entity_poly.type
_entity_poly.pdbx_seq_one_letter_code
_entity_poly.pdbx_strand_id
1 'polypeptide(L)'
;MSKGIEECKKDGAFLPLIRSDEENSMFNEIAFNLTKGITNEPRLILGMVCNSSTRRLEWMDGSKITYTKNNLGVNFDCVKTNKLVYSKPHYNEWYLAPSTFSTSWTVL
;
A
#
# COMPACT_ATOMS: atom_id res chain seq x y z
N MET A 1 3.27 12.94 -3.97
CA MET A 1 3.34 11.98 -2.85
C MET A 1 1.91 11.67 -2.45
N SER A 2 1.57 10.47 -1.98
CA SER A 2 0.18 10.17 -1.57
C SER A 2 -0.12 10.77 -0.19
N LYS A 3 -1.35 11.23 0.03
CA LYS A 3 -1.77 11.83 1.31
C LYS A 3 -1.55 10.91 2.52
N GLY A 4 -1.68 9.59 2.33
CA GLY A 4 -1.44 8.61 3.40
C GLY A 4 0.01 8.58 3.90
N ILE A 5 1.00 8.75 3.02
CA ILE A 5 2.42 8.84 3.42
C ILE A 5 2.66 10.10 4.26
N GLU A 6 2.04 11.22 3.87
CA GLU A 6 2.20 12.49 4.59
C GLU A 6 1.60 12.45 5.99
N GLU A 7 0.45 11.78 6.18
CA GLU A 7 -0.16 11.63 7.50
C GLU A 7 0.65 10.71 8.42
N CYS A 8 1.02 9.50 8.00
CA CYS A 8 1.83 8.59 8.84
C CYS A 8 3.15 9.23 9.27
N LYS A 9 3.77 9.99 8.38
CA LYS A 9 5.06 10.63 8.65
C LYS A 9 4.97 11.68 9.77
N LYS A 10 3.81 12.32 9.99
CA LYS A 10 3.62 13.28 11.11
C LYS A 10 3.78 12.61 12.46
N ASP A 11 3.39 11.35 12.56
CA ASP A 11 3.46 10.57 13.79
C ASP A 11 4.77 9.76 13.91
N GLY A 12 5.73 9.98 13.00
CA GLY A 12 6.95 9.17 12.91
C GLY A 12 6.70 7.72 12.46
N ALA A 13 5.50 7.44 11.96
CA ALA A 13 5.09 6.14 11.48
C ALA A 13 5.32 6.00 9.97
N PHE A 14 5.26 4.76 9.51
CA PHE A 14 5.39 4.40 8.10
C PHE A 14 4.19 3.57 7.67
N LEU A 15 3.80 3.73 6.40
CA LEU A 15 2.80 2.84 5.83
C LEU A 15 3.34 1.39 5.82
N PRO A 16 2.47 0.36 5.80
CA PRO A 16 2.92 -1.03 5.84
C PRO A 16 3.84 -1.43 4.68
N LEU A 17 4.96 -2.08 5.03
CA LEU A 17 5.85 -2.78 4.13
C LEU A 17 5.56 -4.27 4.28
N ILE A 18 5.16 -4.94 3.19
CA ILE A 18 4.71 -6.34 3.23
C ILE A 18 5.59 -7.17 2.30
N ARG A 19 6.30 -8.14 2.86
CA ARG A 19 7.37 -8.91 2.22
C ARG A 19 7.09 -10.40 2.15
N SER A 20 6.05 -10.87 2.82
CA SER A 20 5.69 -12.28 2.82
C SER A 20 4.18 -12.48 2.98
N ASP A 21 3.74 -13.72 2.76
CA ASP A 21 2.34 -14.11 2.97
C ASP A 21 1.93 -14.03 4.44
N GLU A 22 2.85 -14.28 5.36
CA GLU A 22 2.63 -14.17 6.80
C GLU A 22 2.39 -12.71 7.20
N GLU A 23 3.26 -11.79 6.77
CA GLU A 23 3.08 -10.36 7.03
C GLU A 23 1.78 -9.84 6.40
N ASN A 24 1.48 -10.25 5.17
CA ASN A 24 0.24 -9.87 4.51
C ASN A 24 -0.99 -10.36 5.30
N SER A 25 -0.95 -11.58 5.81
CA SER A 25 -2.03 -12.15 6.62
C SER A 25 -2.21 -11.39 7.94
N MET A 26 -1.10 -11.03 8.59
CA MET A 26 -1.11 -10.22 9.81
C MET A 26 -1.76 -8.84 9.57
N PHE A 27 -1.35 -8.12 8.53
CA PHE A 27 -1.94 -6.81 8.22
C PHE A 27 -3.41 -6.91 7.81
N ASN A 28 -3.79 -7.99 7.12
CA ASN A 28 -5.20 -8.23 6.79
C ASN A 28 -6.02 -8.41 8.07
N GLU A 29 -5.56 -9.25 9.00
CA GLU A 29 -6.22 -9.49 10.29
C GLU A 29 -6.37 -8.20 11.12
N ILE A 30 -5.30 -7.41 11.22
CA ILE A 30 -5.34 -6.12 11.93
C ILE A 30 -6.39 -5.20 11.27
N ALA A 31 -6.36 -5.08 9.94
CA ALA A 31 -7.32 -4.24 9.23
C ALA A 31 -8.77 -4.69 9.44
N PHE A 32 -9.05 -5.99 9.37
CA PHE A 32 -10.38 -6.53 9.64
C PHE A 32 -10.86 -6.21 11.06
N ASN A 33 -9.99 -6.40 12.06
CA ASN A 33 -10.35 -6.16 13.45
C ASN A 33 -10.63 -4.68 13.73
N LEU A 34 -9.85 -3.77 13.15
CA LEU A 34 -10.06 -2.32 13.31
C LEU A 34 -11.27 -1.80 12.54
N THR A 35 -11.64 -2.42 11.42
CA THR A 35 -12.83 -2.01 10.65
C THR A 35 -14.07 -2.83 10.96
N LYS A 36 -14.06 -3.64 12.02
CA LYS A 36 -15.21 -4.43 12.44
C LYS A 36 -16.40 -3.51 12.73
N GLY A 37 -17.50 -3.71 12.00
CA GLY A 37 -18.73 -2.89 12.13
C GLY A 37 -18.75 -1.63 11.24
N ILE A 38 -17.70 -1.36 10.48
CA ILE A 38 -17.70 -0.33 9.43
C ILE A 38 -18.31 -0.95 8.16
N THR A 39 -19.31 -0.29 7.57
CA THR A 39 -20.02 -0.76 6.36
C THR A 39 -19.17 -0.73 5.09
N ASN A 40 -18.10 0.06 5.08
CA ASN A 40 -17.18 0.14 3.94
C ASN A 40 -16.04 -0.87 4.08
N GLU A 41 -15.67 -1.48 2.96
CA GLU A 41 -14.55 -2.42 2.94
C GLU A 41 -13.23 -1.72 3.29
N PRO A 42 -12.40 -2.29 4.19
CA PRO A 42 -11.10 -1.73 4.52
C PRO A 42 -10.21 -1.67 3.29
N ARG A 43 -9.47 -0.58 3.15
CA ARG A 43 -8.42 -0.41 2.15
C ARG A 43 -7.18 0.11 2.84
N LEU A 44 -6.09 -0.64 2.68
CA LEU A 44 -4.81 -0.32 3.30
C LEU A 44 -3.83 0.17 2.23
N ILE A 45 -3.39 1.43 2.30
CA ILE A 45 -2.34 1.92 1.42
C ILE A 45 -1.01 1.28 1.85
N LEU A 46 -0.26 0.73 0.89
CA LEU A 46 1.04 0.14 1.16
C LEU A 46 2.16 1.18 1.01
N GLY A 47 3.24 1.01 1.77
CA GLY A 47 4.40 1.90 1.82
C GLY A 47 5.33 1.79 0.61
N MET A 48 4.77 1.77 -0.60
CA MET A 48 5.54 1.78 -1.85
C MET A 48 5.72 3.22 -2.35
N VAL A 49 6.93 3.55 -2.80
CA VAL A 49 7.30 4.86 -3.34
C VAL A 49 7.96 4.70 -4.70
N CYS A 50 7.92 5.76 -5.51
CA CYS A 50 8.58 5.79 -6.80
C CYS A 50 10.02 6.25 -6.65
N ASN A 51 10.97 5.39 -7.01
CA ASN A 51 12.37 5.78 -7.15
C ASN A 51 12.55 6.55 -8.46
N SER A 52 12.85 7.83 -8.40
CA SER A 52 12.98 8.68 -9.59
C SER A 52 14.18 8.30 -10.49
N SER A 53 15.24 7.75 -9.91
CA SER A 53 16.45 7.34 -10.64
C SER A 53 16.24 6.05 -11.41
N THR A 54 15.65 5.02 -10.76
CA THR A 54 15.39 3.73 -11.41
C THR A 54 14.05 3.72 -12.17
N ARG A 55 13.18 4.70 -11.89
CA ARG A 55 11.81 4.83 -12.40
C ARG A 55 10.91 3.65 -12.02
N ARG A 56 11.26 2.91 -10.97
CA ARG A 56 10.53 1.74 -10.47
C ARG A 56 9.94 2.02 -9.09
N LEU A 57 8.87 1.31 -8.77
CA LEU A 57 8.39 1.24 -7.40
C LEU A 57 9.38 0.47 -6.53
N GLU A 58 9.60 0.98 -5.33
CA GLU A 58 10.35 0.35 -4.25
C GLU A 58 9.57 0.52 -2.94
N TRP A 59 9.93 -0.23 -1.92
CA TRP A 59 9.44 0.06 -0.57
C TRP A 59 10.04 1.37 -0.08
N MET A 60 9.33 2.07 0.80
CA MET A 60 9.73 3.38 1.30
C MET A 60 11.05 3.40 2.09
N ASP A 61 11.55 2.23 2.50
CA ASP A 61 12.90 2.07 3.07
C ASP A 61 14.00 1.84 2.02
N GLY A 62 13.66 1.90 0.72
CA GLY A 62 14.56 1.70 -0.41
C GLY A 62 14.75 0.24 -0.81
N SER A 63 14.12 -0.71 -0.12
CA SER A 63 14.21 -2.13 -0.50
C SER A 63 13.39 -2.44 -1.76
N LYS A 64 13.88 -3.38 -2.57
CA LYS A 64 13.20 -3.82 -3.80
C LYS A 64 11.92 -4.57 -3.47
N ILE A 65 10.91 -4.44 -4.32
CA ILE A 65 9.69 -5.23 -4.21
C ILE A 65 9.95 -6.63 -4.77
N THR A 66 10.03 -7.62 -3.88
CA THR A 66 10.16 -9.05 -4.22
C THR A 66 8.89 -9.85 -3.98
N TYR A 67 7.92 -9.25 -3.29
CA TYR A 67 6.66 -9.87 -2.93
C TYR A 67 5.49 -9.01 -3.41
N THR A 68 4.51 -9.66 -4.04
CA THR A 68 3.25 -9.05 -4.44
C THR A 68 2.11 -10.06 -4.30
N LYS A 69 0.89 -9.57 -4.09
CA LYS A 69 -0.31 -10.39 -4.24
C LYS A 69 -0.81 -10.39 -5.67
N ASN A 70 -1.60 -11.42 -6.01
CA ASN A 70 -2.33 -11.56 -7.28
C ASN A 70 -1.48 -11.26 -8.53
N ASN A 71 -0.18 -11.56 -8.47
CA ASN A 71 0.81 -11.23 -9.52
C ASN A 71 0.72 -9.76 -9.98
N LEU A 72 0.45 -8.83 -9.06
CA LEU A 72 0.27 -7.42 -9.36
C LEU A 72 1.52 -6.89 -10.07
N GLY A 73 1.33 -6.38 -11.28
CA GLY A 73 2.40 -5.80 -12.10
C GLY A 73 2.89 -4.48 -11.52
N VAL A 74 3.86 -4.52 -10.61
CA VAL A 74 4.52 -3.34 -10.02
C VAL A 74 5.71 -2.83 -10.84
N ASN A 75 6.12 -3.59 -11.86
CA ASN A 75 7.28 -3.27 -12.71
C ASN A 75 6.89 -2.33 -13.88
N PHE A 76 6.49 -1.10 -13.57
CA PHE A 76 6.16 -0.07 -14.56
C PHE A 76 6.96 1.22 -14.31
N ASP A 77 6.89 2.16 -15.26
CA ASP A 77 7.47 3.50 -15.11
C ASP A 77 6.60 4.34 -14.18
N CYS A 78 6.97 4.38 -12.90
CA CYS A 78 6.17 5.03 -11.86
C CYS A 78 6.18 6.55 -11.98
N VAL A 79 7.19 7.14 -12.62
CA VAL A 79 7.29 8.59 -12.86
C VAL A 79 6.22 9.03 -13.87
N LYS A 80 5.95 8.23 -14.90
CA LYS A 80 4.94 8.54 -15.93
C LYS A 80 3.51 8.29 -15.47
N THR A 81 3.29 7.23 -14.71
CA THR A 81 1.93 6.73 -14.41
C THR A 81 1.38 7.22 -13.08
N ASN A 82 2.25 7.58 -12.13
CA ASN A 82 1.90 8.15 -10.82
C ASN A 82 0.77 7.37 -10.10
N LYS A 83 1.02 6.08 -9.83
CA LYS A 83 0.08 5.16 -9.16
C LYS A 83 0.56 4.81 -7.76
N LEU A 84 -0.38 4.56 -6.84
CA LEU A 84 -0.15 3.95 -5.53
C LEU A 84 -0.64 2.50 -5.52
N VAL A 85 -0.16 1.72 -4.54
CA VAL A 85 -0.62 0.35 -4.29
C VAL A 85 -1.41 0.32 -2.99
N TYR A 86 -2.54 -0.39 -3.00
CA TYR A 86 -3.32 -0.65 -1.79
C TYR A 86 -3.76 -2.12 -1.73
N SER A 87 -3.85 -2.65 -0.51
CA SER A 87 -4.44 -3.95 -0.22
C SER A 87 -5.94 -3.82 0.04
N LYS A 88 -6.70 -4.81 -0.42
CA LYS A 88 -8.04 -5.10 0.07
C LYS A 88 -7.99 -6.37 0.94
N PRO A 89 -7.92 -6.22 2.28
CA PRO A 89 -7.83 -7.34 3.21
C PRO A 89 -8.88 -8.42 3.00
N HIS A 90 -10.12 -8.02 2.70
CA HIS A 90 -11.24 -8.95 2.49
C HIS A 90 -11.00 -9.94 1.36
N TYR A 91 -10.33 -9.50 0.29
CA TYR A 91 -10.08 -10.30 -0.89
C TYR A 91 -8.69 -10.91 -0.90
N ASN A 92 -7.82 -10.55 0.06
CA ASN A 92 -6.42 -10.93 0.08
C ASN A 92 -5.66 -10.53 -1.21
N GLU A 93 -6.03 -9.38 -1.76
CA GLU A 93 -5.58 -8.91 -3.08
C GLU A 93 -5.09 -7.46 -3.02
N TRP A 94 -4.16 -7.14 -3.90
CA TRP A 94 -3.58 -5.81 -4.06
C TRP A 94 -3.96 -5.20 -5.41
N TYR A 95 -4.06 -3.88 -5.41
CA TYR A 95 -4.54 -3.10 -6.53
C TYR A 95 -3.70 -1.84 -6.71
N LEU A 96 -3.65 -1.37 -7.97
CA LEU A 96 -3.11 -0.06 -8.32
C LEU A 96 -4.25 0.96 -8.39
N ALA A 97 -4.02 2.15 -7.85
CA ALA A 97 -4.89 3.30 -8.03
C ALA A 97 -4.07 4.54 -8.41
N PRO A 98 -4.66 5.56 -9.05
CA PRO A 98 -4.01 6.87 -9.20
C PRO A 98 -3.58 7.41 -7.83
N SER A 99 -2.46 8.13 -7.75
CA SER A 99 -2.03 8.71 -6.46
C SER A 99 -2.97 9.80 -5.93
N THR A 100 -3.85 10.34 -6.77
CA THR A 100 -4.95 11.26 -6.42
C THR A 100 -6.18 10.54 -5.85
N PHE A 101 -6.17 9.21 -5.80
CA PHE A 101 -7.30 8.45 -5.30
C PHE A 101 -7.59 8.84 -3.85
N SER A 102 -8.78 9.38 -3.63
CA SER A 102 -9.25 9.97 -2.39
C SER A 102 -10.54 9.27 -2.00
N THR A 103 -10.43 8.04 -1.51
CA THR A 103 -11.52 7.38 -0.79
C THR A 103 -11.05 7.09 0.62
N SER A 104 -11.98 7.07 1.58
CA SER A 104 -11.78 6.77 3.01
C SER A 104 -10.74 5.66 3.20
N TRP A 105 -9.52 6.03 3.58
CA TRP A 105 -8.43 5.09 3.79
C TRP A 105 -8.48 4.59 5.24
N THR A 106 -8.27 3.30 5.44
CA THR A 106 -7.86 2.81 6.76
C THR A 106 -6.35 2.95 6.82
N VAL A 107 -5.89 3.96 7.54
CA VAL A 107 -4.48 4.07 7.92
C VAL A 107 -4.32 3.27 9.21
N LEU A 108 -3.41 2.30 9.19
CA LEU A 108 -3.01 1.51 10.35
C LEU A 108 -1.84 2.19 11.05
#